data_AF-A0A2V5T0N0-F1
#
_entry.id   AF-A0A2V5T0N0-F1
#
_cell.length_a   1.000
_cell.length_b   1.000
_cell.length_c   1.000
_cell.angle_alpha   90.00
_cell.angle_beta   90.00
_cell.angle_gamma   90.00
#
_symmetry.space_group_name_H-M   'P 1'
#
loop_
_entity.id
_entity.type
_entity.pdbx_description
1 polymer ?
#
loop_
_entity_poly.entity_id
_entity_poly.type
_entity_poly.pdbx_seq_one_letter_code
_entity_poly.pdbx_strand_id
1 'polypeptide(L)'
;MNIEIYYPVIILQGELLEARETKKSVTLRSAAHLQFRRSVATKGTSVEYQIDVIREQHLLKYLELVDGELERTGCLLRRRHKAVRSAIDSIVAAAKRVTDPERKRDIMDYAR
;
A
#
# COMPACT_ATOMS: atom_id res chain seq x y z
N MET A 1 -5.57 17.58 5.86
CA MET A 1 -5.41 16.43 4.95
C MET A 1 -5.27 15.22 5.84
N ASN A 2 -6.28 14.35 5.87
CA ASN A 2 -6.25 13.12 6.65
C ASN A 2 -5.93 12.01 5.66
N ILE A 3 -4.71 11.46 5.68
CA ILE A 3 -4.33 10.35 4.81
C ILE A 3 -4.54 9.07 5.63
N GLU A 4 -5.47 8.24 5.20
CA GLU A 4 -5.72 6.93 5.79
C GLU A 4 -5.05 5.87 4.92
N ILE A 5 -4.07 5.15 5.47
CA ILE A 5 -3.35 4.09 4.74
C ILE A 5 -3.80 2.74 5.29
N TYR A 6 -4.37 1.92 4.41
CA TYR A 6 -4.83 0.58 4.75
C TYR A 6 -3.72 -0.45 4.45
N TYR A 7 -3.21 -1.12 5.47
CA TYR A 7 -2.21 -2.18 5.36
C TYR A 7 -2.84 -3.55 5.62
N PRO A 8 -3.15 -4.35 4.59
CA PRO A 8 -3.67 -5.70 4.79
C PRO A 8 -2.54 -6.61 5.29
N VAL A 9 -2.61 -6.96 6.58
CA VAL A 9 -1.67 -7.85 7.25
C VAL A 9 -2.35 -9.13 7.71
N ILE A 10 -1.71 -10.27 7.46
CA ILE A 10 -2.10 -11.58 7.96
C ILE A 10 -1.14 -11.97 9.08
N ILE A 11 -1.69 -12.26 10.24
CA ILE A 11 -0.92 -12.68 11.42
C ILE A 11 -1.12 -14.18 11.60
N LEU A 12 -0.01 -14.92 11.67
CA LEU A 12 -0.03 -16.37 11.83
C LEU A 12 0.50 -16.77 13.21
N GLN A 13 -0.25 -17.66 13.87
CA GLN A 13 0.19 -18.36 15.07
C GLN A 13 0.88 -19.66 14.65
N GLY A 14 2.21 -19.70 14.77
CA GLY A 14 3.02 -20.85 14.37
C GLY A 14 4.27 -20.47 13.57
N GLU A 15 4.76 -21.43 12.78
CA GLU A 15 5.92 -21.23 11.92
C GLU A 15 5.50 -20.71 10.54
N LEU A 16 6.24 -19.73 10.04
CA LEU A 16 6.08 -19.18 8.70
C LEU A 16 7.29 -19.62 7.88
N LEU A 17 7.05 -20.27 6.75
CA LEU A 17 8.09 -20.82 5.89
C LEU A 17 8.05 -20.15 4.52
N GLU A 18 9.19 -19.63 4.06
CA GLU A 18 9.42 -19.17 2.70
C GLU A 18 9.86 -20.36 1.84
N ALA A 19 9.11 -20.66 0.78
CA ALA A 19 9.53 -21.60 -0.24
C ALA A 19 10.38 -20.89 -1.30
N ARG A 20 11.62 -21.35 -1.48
CA ARG A 20 12.50 -20.91 -2.57
C ARG A 20 12.75 -22.05 -3.53
N GLU A 21 12.36 -21.84 -4.76
CA GLU A 21 12.68 -22.74 -5.86
C GLU A 21 14.15 -22.55 -6.27
N THR A 22 14.85 -23.67 -6.42
CA THR A 22 16.17 -23.75 -7.02
C THR A 22 16.07 -24.62 -8.28
N LYS A 23 17.09 -24.60 -9.15
CA LYS A 23 17.08 -25.33 -10.43
C LYS A 23 16.74 -26.83 -10.34
N LYS A 24 16.82 -27.45 -9.16
CA LYS A 24 16.59 -28.90 -8.95
C LYS A 24 15.77 -29.25 -7.71
N SER A 25 15.42 -28.28 -6.86
CA SER A 25 14.70 -28.56 -5.60
C SER A 25 13.98 -27.33 -5.05
N VAL A 26 13.01 -27.56 -4.18
CA VAL A 26 12.38 -26.50 -3.37
C VAL A 26 12.96 -26.57 -1.97
N THR A 27 13.44 -25.43 -1.46
CA THR A 27 13.92 -25.30 -0.08
C THR A 27 12.94 -24.47 0.73
N LEU A 28 12.60 -24.94 1.94
CA LEU A 28 11.79 -24.20 2.90
C LEU A 28 12.71 -23.53 3.92
N ARG A 29 12.51 -22.24 4.18
CA ARG A 29 13.27 -21.49 5.20
C ARG A 29 12.32 -20.78 6.15
N SER A 30 12.63 -20.80 7.43
CA SER A 30 11.87 -20.03 8.42
C SER A 30 11.96 -18.54 8.12
N ALA A 31 10.81 -17.87 8.09
CA ALA A 31 10.66 -16.45 7.83
C ALA A 31 9.85 -15.79 8.95
N ALA A 32 10.16 -14.54 9.28
CA ALA A 32 9.37 -13.77 10.24
C ALA A 32 8.30 -12.91 9.57
N HIS A 33 8.55 -12.53 8.31
CA HIS A 33 7.73 -11.63 7.51
C HIS A 33 7.89 -11.99 6.03
N LEU A 34 6.78 -12.14 5.31
CA LEU A 34 6.71 -12.32 3.87
C LEU A 34 5.84 -11.24 3.24
N GLN A 35 6.25 -10.75 2.07
CA GLN A 35 5.51 -9.73 1.32
C GLN A 35 5.00 -10.31 0.00
N PHE A 36 3.70 -10.23 -0.22
CA PHE A 36 3.07 -10.67 -1.46
C PHE A 36 2.58 -9.45 -2.23
N ARG A 37 3.29 -9.09 -3.31
CA ARG A 37 2.84 -8.07 -4.25
C ARG A 37 2.13 -8.74 -5.41
N ARG A 38 0.90 -8.32 -5.69
CA ARG A 38 0.09 -8.84 -6.78
C ARG A 38 -0.54 -7.68 -7.53
N SER A 39 -0.53 -7.77 -8.85
CA SER A 39 -1.27 -6.89 -9.74
C SER A 39 -2.49 -7.62 -10.27
N VAL A 40 -3.67 -7.02 -10.13
CA VAL A 40 -4.89 -7.52 -10.76
C VAL A 40 -5.40 -6.47 -11.74
N ALA A 41 -5.59 -6.87 -12.99
CA ALA A 41 -6.23 -6.03 -14.00
C ALA A 41 -7.75 -6.14 -13.85
N THR A 42 -8.42 -5.07 -13.47
CA THR A 42 -9.88 -5.01 -13.38
C THR A 42 -10.38 -3.81 -14.17
N LYS A 43 -11.38 -4.02 -15.04
CA LYS A 43 -11.98 -2.96 -15.89
C LYS A 43 -10.94 -2.09 -16.64
N GLY A 44 -9.89 -2.71 -17.17
CA GLY A 44 -8.83 -2.00 -17.90
C GLY A 44 -7.84 -1.21 -17.04
N THR A 45 -7.95 -1.30 -15.71
CA THR A 45 -7.05 -0.63 -14.75
C THR A 45 -6.25 -1.69 -14.01
N SER A 46 -4.93 -1.51 -13.90
CA SER A 46 -4.08 -2.38 -13.08
C SER A 46 -4.12 -1.89 -11.64
N VAL A 47 -4.60 -2.74 -10.74
CA VAL A 47 -4.59 -2.47 -9.29
C VAL A 47 -3.51 -3.33 -8.66
N GLU A 48 -2.52 -2.69 -8.06
CA GLU A 48 -1.49 -3.36 -7.28
C GLU A 48 -1.93 -3.41 -5.82
N TYR A 49 -1.82 -4.60 -5.21
CA TYR A 49 -1.99 -4.76 -3.78
C TYR A 49 -0.80 -5.53 -3.19
N GLN A 50 -0.41 -5.12 -1.99
CA GLN A 50 0.60 -5.78 -1.18
C GLN A 50 -0.11 -6.39 0.03
N ILE A 51 0.08 -7.69 0.25
CA ILE A 51 -0.34 -8.38 1.47
C ILE A 51 0.92 -8.75 2.25
N ASP A 52 0.98 -8.32 3.51
CA ASP A 52 2.04 -8.69 4.43
C ASP A 52 1.60 -9.89 5.27
N VAL A 53 2.47 -10.88 5.41
CA VAL A 53 2.23 -12.05 6.27
C VAL A 53 3.32 -12.10 7.32
N ILE A 54 2.96 -12.05 8.59
CA ILE A 54 3.89 -12.02 9.70
C ILE A 54 3.58 -13.09 10.73
N ARG A 55 4.61 -13.52 11.45
CA ARG A 55 4.42 -14.31 12.67
C ARG A 55 3.94 -13.39 13.79
N GLU A 56 3.08 -13.89 14.67
CA GLU A 56 2.57 -13.14 15.82
C GLU A 56 3.69 -12.53 16.69
N GLN A 57 4.76 -13.29 16.94
CA GLN A 57 5.95 -12.81 17.66
C GLN A 57 6.67 -11.63 16.99
N HIS A 58 6.40 -11.39 15.70
CA HIS A 58 6.98 -10.30 14.91
C HIS A 58 6.06 -9.07 14.83
N LEU A 59 4.84 -9.15 15.36
CA LEU A 59 3.84 -8.08 15.27
C LEU A 59 4.34 -6.76 15.83
N LEU A 60 4.91 -6.76 17.04
CA LEU A 60 5.41 -5.53 17.67
C LEU A 60 6.45 -4.83 16.79
N LYS A 61 7.43 -5.59 16.29
CA LYS A 61 8.48 -5.07 15.40
C LYS A 61 7.91 -4.59 14.06
N TYR A 62 6.88 -5.25 13.54
CA TYR A 62 6.20 -4.82 12.32
C TYR A 62 5.46 -3.49 12.54
N LEU A 63 4.77 -3.31 13.66
CA LEU A 63 4.10 -2.04 13.99
C LEU A 63 5.10 -0.89 14.12
N GLU A 64 6.24 -1.10 14.80
CA GLU A 64 7.31 -0.11 14.89
C GLU A 64 7.86 0.31 13.50
N LEU A 65 7.96 -0.65 12.57
CA LEU A 65 8.38 -0.37 11.19
C LEU A 65 7.33 0.48 10.46
N VAL A 66 6.05 0.15 10.59
CA VAL A 66 4.94 0.89 9.97
C VAL A 66 4.89 2.32 10.53
N ASP A 67 4.96 2.49 11.85
CA ASP A 67 4.95 3.81 12.48
C ASP A 67 6.14 4.66 12.01
N GLY A 68 7.33 4.07 11.97
CA GLY A 68 8.52 4.74 11.45
C GLY A 68 8.41 5.14 9.97
N GLU A 69 7.68 4.38 9.16
CA GLU A 69 7.39 4.70 7.76
C GLU A 69 6.33 5.81 7.63
N LEU A 70 5.29 5.78 8.46
CA LEU A 70 4.26 6.81 8.54
C LEU A 70 4.86 8.17 8.94
N GLU A 71 5.74 8.19 9.93
CA GLU A 71 6.43 9.41 10.35
C GLU A 71 7.30 10.00 9.23
N ARG A 72 8.09 9.15 8.55
CA ARG A 72 8.93 9.57 7.42
C ARG A 72 8.09 10.10 6.26
N THR A 73 7.01 9.40 5.92
CA THR A 73 6.07 9.79 4.86
C THR A 73 5.39 11.12 5.22
N GLY A 74 4.94 11.28 6.47
CA GLY A 74 4.39 12.52 6.98
C GLY A 74 5.40 13.68 6.94
N CYS A 75 6.67 13.43 7.25
CA CYS A 75 7.73 14.42 7.13
C CYS A 75 7.99 14.81 5.67
N LEU A 76 8.04 13.83 4.77
CA LEU A 76 8.23 14.06 3.33
C LEU A 76 7.08 14.89 2.74
N LEU A 77 5.84 14.53 3.07
CA LEU A 77 4.64 15.25 2.64
C LEU A 77 4.60 16.68 3.18
N ARG A 78 4.98 16.89 4.45
CA ARG A 78 5.13 18.25 5.01
C ARG A 78 6.16 19.07 4.26
N ARG A 79 7.34 18.50 3.97
CA ARG A 79 8.42 19.17 3.22
C ARG A 79 8.00 19.51 1.78
N ARG A 80 7.24 18.61 1.13
CA ARG A 80 6.78 18.77 -0.25
C ARG A 80 5.34 19.28 -0.37
N HIS A 81 4.76 19.82 0.70
CA HIS A 81 3.35 20.18 0.78
C HIS A 81 2.90 21.10 -0.37
N LYS A 82 3.74 22.04 -0.81
CA LYS A 82 3.42 22.92 -1.95
C LYS A 82 3.23 22.14 -3.27
N ALA A 83 4.11 21.18 -3.55
CA ALA A 83 4.04 20.35 -4.74
C ALA A 83 2.86 19.36 -4.69
N VAL A 84 2.60 18.79 -3.51
CA VAL A 84 1.43 17.93 -3.29
C VAL A 84 0.14 18.73 -3.50
N ARG A 85 0.06 19.94 -2.95
CA ARG A 85 -1.12 20.81 -3.08
C ARG A 85 -1.37 21.24 -4.52
N SER A 86 -0.32 21.59 -5.28
CA SER A 86 -0.50 21.91 -6.70
C SER A 86 -0.97 20.71 -7.54
N ALA A 87 -0.56 19.48 -7.18
CA ALA A 87 -1.03 18.27 -7.82
C ALA A 87 -2.50 17.97 -7.48
N ILE A 88 -2.92 18.21 -6.23
CA ILE A 88 -4.33 18.08 -5.84
C ILE A 88 -5.17 19.13 -6.58
N ASP A 89 -4.72 20.39 -6.63
CA ASP A 89 -5.44 21.46 -7.31
C ASP A 89 -5.61 21.17 -8.81
N SER A 90 -4.61 20.55 -9.46
CA SER A 90 -4.72 20.15 -10.87
C SER A 90 -5.69 18.98 -11.08
N ILE A 91 -5.73 18.01 -10.16
CA ILE A 91 -6.72 16.92 -10.17
C ILE A 91 -8.14 17.46 -9.98
N VAL A 92 -8.34 18.36 -9.01
CA VAL A 92 -9.64 19.00 -8.75
C VAL A 92 -10.08 19.85 -9.95
N ALA A 93 -9.16 20.58 -10.58
CA ALA A 93 -9.46 21.34 -11.80
C ALA A 93 -9.84 20.42 -12.97
N ALA A 94 -9.17 19.26 -13.12
CA ALA A 94 -9.54 18.25 -14.10
C ALA A 94 -10.91 17.64 -13.82
N ALA A 95 -11.21 17.30 -12.56
CA ALA A 95 -12.51 16.76 -12.14
C ALA A 95 -13.66 17.75 -12.39
N LYS A 96 -13.46 19.05 -12.13
CA LYS A 96 -14.47 20.09 -12.39
C LYS A 96 -14.86 20.19 -13.88
N ARG A 97 -13.94 19.89 -14.80
CA ARG A 97 -14.17 19.92 -16.25
C ARG A 97 -14.94 18.71 -16.79
N VAL A 98 -15.05 17.62 -16.02
CA VAL A 98 -15.82 16.43 -16.40
C VAL A 98 -17.30 16.66 -16.05
N THR A 99 -18.21 16.59 -17.01
CA THR A 99 -19.65 16.86 -16.77
C THR A 99 -20.38 15.65 -16.18
N ASP A 100 -19.86 14.45 -16.42
CA ASP A 100 -20.44 13.16 -16.01
C ASP A 100 -20.32 12.93 -14.49
N PRO A 101 -21.44 12.78 -13.76
CA PRO A 101 -21.45 12.69 -12.30
C PRO A 101 -20.83 11.40 -11.73
N GLU A 102 -20.80 10.28 -12.47
CA GLU A 102 -20.16 9.05 -12.00
C GLU A 102 -18.64 9.15 -12.08
N ARG A 103 -18.11 9.58 -13.23
CA ARG A 103 -16.66 9.83 -13.40
C ARG A 103 -16.13 10.91 -12.46
N LYS A 104 -16.94 11.91 -12.13
CA LYS A 104 -16.59 12.92 -11.12
C LYS A 104 -16.40 12.31 -9.74
N ARG A 105 -17.25 11.35 -9.33
CA ARG A 105 -17.11 10.66 -8.04
C ARG A 105 -15.84 9.82 -8.01
N ASP A 106 -15.60 9.01 -9.05
CA ASP A 106 -14.39 8.19 -9.13
C ASP A 106 -13.11 9.03 -9.01
N ILE A 107 -13.03 10.16 -9.72
CA ILE A 107 -11.86 11.06 -9.66
C ILE A 107 -11.74 11.73 -8.29
N MET A 108 -12.86 12.08 -7.65
CA MET A 108 -12.85 12.67 -6.31
C MET A 108 -12.49 11.66 -5.21
N ASP A 109 -12.87 10.40 -5.36
CA ASP A 109 -12.51 9.30 -4.44
C ASP A 109 -11.01 8.98 -4.50
N TYR A 110 -10.37 9.13 -5.67
CA TYR A 110 -8.91 9.03 -5.81
C TYR A 110 -8.13 10.23 -5.21
N ALA A 111 -8.79 11.37 -4.99
CA ALA A 111 -8.17 12.58 -4.47
C ALA A 111 -8.31 12.75 -2.95
N ARG A 112 -9.05 11.86 -2.29
CA ARG A 112 -9.30 11.86 -0.85
C ARG A 112 -8.26 11.03 -0.11
#